data_AF-A0A7J7LWB2-F1
#
_entry.id   AF-A0A7J7LWB2-F1
#
_cell.length_a   1.000
_cell.length_b   1.000
_cell.length_c   1.000
_cell.angle_alpha   90.00
_cell.angle_beta   90.00
_cell.angle_gamma   90.00
#
_symmetry.space_group_name_H-M   'P 1'
#
loop_
_entity.id
_entity.type
_entity.pdbx_description
1 polymer ?
#
loop_
_entity_poly.entity_id
_entity_poly.type
_entity_poly.pdbx_seq_one_letter_code
_entity_poly.pdbx_strand_id
1 'polypeptide(L)'
;MMSMVTNFLYPPPPSLLITAMYVINFSLLANSALSEIRGKYLQYSKFWNTNTSQKEKTKEVKLSSRAGMLILYTPAFLASAVSLYLLAEDGLRLLLVTAALTIHYFKRVLEVMFVHKYSGAMILDSTILISLSYFSSTASMIYNQHLVHDMPEPPVDLKYAGVFIFLVAIVGNFYHHLLLLKLRSKDEGVKEYKIPKGGLFNQVICPHYFFEILVFVGICLISQSLYPICFTIGTMMYLMSRSYTTRKWYVSKFPSFPKDVKAIIPYVF
;
A
#
# COMPACT_ATOMS: atom_id res chain seq x y z
N MET A 1 -12.58 -14.26 25.89
CA MET A 1 -12.23 -13.61 24.61
C MET A 1 -11.16 -12.52 24.79
N MET A 2 -11.32 -11.59 25.75
CA MET A 2 -10.29 -10.55 26.06
C MET A 2 -8.90 -11.15 26.37
N SER A 3 -8.84 -12.23 27.15
CA SER A 3 -7.59 -12.93 27.51
C SER A 3 -6.85 -13.59 26.33
N MET A 4 -7.54 -13.87 25.22
CA MET A 4 -6.90 -14.51 24.07
C MET A 4 -6.20 -13.47 23.17
N VAL A 5 -6.79 -12.27 23.04
CA VAL A 5 -6.22 -11.17 22.24
C VAL A 5 -4.96 -10.62 22.90
N THR A 6 -4.95 -10.51 24.23
CA THR A 6 -3.77 -10.06 25.00
C THR A 6 -2.57 -11.01 24.92
N ASN A 7 -2.78 -12.27 24.51
CA ASN A 7 -1.67 -13.19 24.28
C ASN A 7 -0.88 -12.84 23.01
N PHE A 8 -1.52 -12.15 22.05
CA PHE A 8 -0.94 -11.86 20.75
C PHE A 8 -0.72 -10.38 20.49
N LEU A 9 -1.37 -9.46 21.21
CA LEU A 9 -1.27 -8.04 20.94
C LEU A 9 -0.87 -7.27 22.20
N TYR A 10 -0.08 -6.22 22.00
CA TYR A 10 0.09 -5.18 23.01
C TYR A 10 -1.28 -4.57 23.36
N PRO A 11 -1.49 -4.22 24.64
CA PRO A 11 -2.64 -3.40 25.00
C PRO A 11 -2.55 -2.05 24.26
N PRO A 12 -3.70 -1.47 23.85
CA PRO A 12 -3.68 -0.17 23.21
C PRO A 12 -3.08 0.88 24.16
N PRO A 13 -2.12 1.70 23.72
CA PRO A 13 -1.51 2.71 24.58
C PRO A 13 -2.55 3.80 24.94
N PRO A 14 -2.42 4.47 26.10
CA PRO A 14 -3.33 5.53 26.54
C PRO A 14 -3.08 6.85 25.79
N SER A 15 -3.15 6.82 24.46
CA SER A 15 -2.91 7.96 23.59
C SER A 15 -4.15 8.26 22.75
N LEU A 16 -4.80 9.38 23.06
CA LEU A 16 -5.95 9.87 22.29
C LEU A 16 -5.58 10.11 20.82
N LEU A 17 -4.34 10.52 20.55
CA LEU A 17 -3.82 10.73 19.20
C LEU A 17 -3.83 9.43 18.40
N ILE A 18 -3.25 8.35 18.94
CA ILE A 18 -3.23 7.05 18.26
C ILE A 18 -4.66 6.55 18.03
N THR A 19 -5.53 6.70 19.04
CA THR A 19 -6.93 6.29 18.95
C THR A 19 -7.67 7.02 17.83
N ALA A 20 -7.54 8.34 17.76
CA ALA A 20 -8.12 9.14 16.69
C ALA A 20 -7.52 8.75 15.33
N MET A 21 -6.20 8.57 15.24
CA MET A 21 -5.51 8.29 13.99
C MET A 21 -5.89 6.95 13.37
N TYR A 22 -6.11 5.87 14.13
CA TYR A 22 -6.54 4.61 13.51
C TYR A 22 -7.99 4.71 13.00
N VAL A 23 -8.88 5.42 13.71
CA VAL A 23 -10.28 5.64 13.27
C VAL A 23 -10.30 6.46 11.97
N ILE A 24 -9.54 7.56 11.93
CA ILE A 24 -9.43 8.43 10.76
C ILE A 24 -8.87 7.66 9.57
N ASN A 25 -7.72 6.99 9.72
CA ASN A 25 -7.07 6.28 8.62
C ASN A 25 -7.90 5.10 8.11
N PHE A 26 -8.50 4.32 9.02
CA PHE A 26 -9.38 3.23 8.64
C PHE A 26 -10.60 3.74 7.85
N SER A 27 -11.25 4.80 8.34
CA SER A 27 -12.42 5.39 7.68
C SER A 27 -12.07 5.96 6.30
N LEU A 28 -10.92 6.64 6.18
CA LEU A 28 -10.41 7.15 4.89
C LEU A 28 -10.16 6.03 3.88
N LEU A 29 -9.50 4.95 4.31
CA LEU A 29 -9.21 3.80 3.44
C LEU A 29 -10.48 3.03 3.06
N ALA A 30 -11.39 2.81 4.00
CA ALA A 30 -12.69 2.18 3.74
C ALA A 30 -13.54 3.02 2.76
N ASN A 31 -13.59 4.34 2.96
CA ASN A 31 -14.28 5.24 2.05
C ASN A 31 -13.64 5.25 0.65
N SER A 32 -12.32 5.18 0.57
CA SER A 32 -11.59 5.05 -0.71
C SER A 32 -11.91 3.73 -1.40
N ALA A 33 -12.00 2.62 -0.65
CA ALA A 33 -12.39 1.31 -1.18
C ALA A 33 -13.83 1.31 -1.72
N LEU A 34 -14.77 1.93 -1.01
CA LEU A 34 -16.16 2.10 -1.45
C LEU A 34 -16.25 3.00 -2.69
N SER A 35 -15.44 4.06 -2.74
CA SER A 35 -15.41 4.98 -3.88
C SER A 35 -14.90 4.27 -5.14
N GLU A 36 -13.88 3.43 -5.01
CA GLU A 36 -13.36 2.60 -6.10
C GLU A 36 -14.43 1.64 -6.66
N ILE A 37 -15.21 0.98 -5.79
CA ILE A 37 -16.32 0.10 -6.20
C ILE A 37 -17.44 0.88 -6.90
N ARG A 38 -17.75 2.09 -6.41
CA ARG A 38 -18.77 2.99 -6.97
C ARG A 38 -18.32 3.69 -8.27
N GLY A 39 -17.11 3.42 -8.75
CA GLY A 39 -16.57 4.05 -9.96
C GLY A 39 -16.12 5.51 -9.78
N LYS A 40 -15.97 5.96 -8.53
CA LYS A 40 -15.40 7.26 -8.16
C LYS A 40 -13.90 7.07 -7.87
N TYR A 41 -13.11 7.01 -8.94
CA TYR A 41 -11.70 6.70 -8.85
C TYR A 41 -10.86 7.90 -8.41
N LEU A 42 -9.77 7.65 -7.68
CA LEU A 42 -8.79 8.69 -7.39
C LEU A 42 -8.15 9.21 -8.69
N GLN A 43 -7.87 10.52 -8.70
CA GLN A 43 -7.48 11.30 -9.88
C GLN A 43 -6.01 11.11 -10.32
N TYR A 44 -5.51 9.89 -10.17
CA TYR A 44 -4.27 9.39 -10.74
C TYR A 44 -4.44 7.98 -11.35
N SER A 45 -5.58 7.34 -11.10
CA SER A 45 -5.89 6.01 -11.59
C SER A 45 -6.13 6.03 -13.09
N LYS A 46 -5.81 4.93 -13.78
CA LYS A 46 -6.10 4.76 -15.21
C LYS A 46 -7.60 4.84 -15.54
N PHE A 47 -8.46 4.70 -14.54
CA PHE A 47 -9.93 4.77 -14.66
C PHE A 47 -10.50 6.19 -14.49
N TRP A 48 -9.68 7.17 -14.10
CA TRP A 48 -10.18 8.55 -13.91
C TRP A 48 -10.74 9.13 -15.21
N ASN A 49 -10.02 8.95 -16.33
CA ASN A 49 -10.39 9.53 -17.62
C ASN A 49 -11.58 8.86 -18.32
N THR A 50 -12.18 7.80 -17.75
CA THR A 50 -13.28 7.07 -18.41
C THR A 50 -14.67 7.63 -18.05
N ASN A 51 -14.79 8.49 -17.05
CA ASN A 51 -16.07 8.99 -16.51
C ASN A 51 -16.25 10.51 -16.56
N THR A 52 -15.38 11.26 -17.24
CA THR A 52 -15.52 12.73 -17.35
C THR A 52 -16.59 13.11 -18.38
N SER A 53 -17.85 12.88 -18.03
CA SER A 53 -18.96 13.71 -18.47
C SER A 53 -18.93 14.99 -17.65
N GLN A 54 -18.66 16.11 -18.32
CA GLN A 54 -18.98 17.49 -17.92
C GLN A 54 -19.04 17.78 -16.41
N LYS A 55 -17.91 18.16 -15.80
CA LYS A 55 -17.92 19.01 -14.60
C LYS A 55 -16.98 20.19 -14.78
N GLU A 56 -17.45 21.33 -14.30
CA GLU A 56 -16.92 22.67 -14.51
C GLU A 56 -15.42 22.79 -14.23
N LYS A 57 -14.74 23.57 -15.09
CA LYS A 57 -13.30 23.84 -15.07
C LYS A 57 -12.90 24.62 -13.81
N THR A 58 -12.76 23.95 -12.68
CA THR A 58 -11.78 24.41 -11.68
C THR A 58 -10.39 24.18 -12.27
N LYS A 59 -9.46 25.13 -12.14
CA LYS A 59 -8.07 24.98 -12.61
C LYS A 59 -7.38 23.90 -11.75
N GLU A 60 -7.54 22.63 -12.10
CA GLU A 60 -6.85 21.53 -11.44
C GLU A 60 -5.36 21.55 -11.82
N VAL A 61 -4.49 21.71 -10.82
CA VAL A 61 -3.04 21.66 -11.02
C VAL A 61 -2.62 20.21 -11.29
N LYS A 62 -1.98 19.98 -12.43
CA LYS A 62 -1.52 18.65 -12.87
C LYS A 62 -0.01 18.53 -12.71
N LEU A 63 0.42 17.48 -12.04
CA LEU A 63 1.81 17.07 -11.92
C LEU A 63 2.12 15.95 -12.91
N SER A 64 3.38 15.82 -13.31
CA SER A 64 3.82 14.59 -14.00
C SER A 64 3.60 13.40 -13.05
N SER A 65 3.19 12.24 -13.58
CA SER A 65 2.98 11.07 -12.71
C SER A 65 4.23 10.67 -11.92
N ARG A 66 5.44 10.88 -12.47
CA ARG A 66 6.67 10.61 -11.72
C ARG A 66 6.81 11.55 -10.53
N ALA A 67 6.61 12.85 -10.72
CA ALA A 67 6.70 13.83 -9.64
C ALA A 67 5.62 13.58 -8.58
N GLY A 68 4.37 13.33 -9.01
CA GLY A 68 3.28 13.01 -8.09
C GLY A 68 3.58 11.78 -7.24
N MET A 69 4.04 10.68 -7.86
CA MET A 69 4.38 9.44 -7.14
C MET A 69 5.60 9.61 -6.21
N LEU A 70 6.58 10.46 -6.55
CA LEU A 70 7.66 10.80 -5.62
C LEU A 70 7.11 11.54 -4.39
N ILE A 71 6.25 12.54 -4.59
CA ILE A 71 5.61 13.28 -3.50
C ILE A 71 4.76 12.36 -2.61
N LEU A 72 4.15 11.30 -3.17
CA LEU A 72 3.42 10.30 -2.36
C LEU A 72 4.31 9.61 -1.34
N TYR A 73 5.46 9.08 -1.77
CA TYR A 73 6.24 8.15 -0.95
C TYR A 73 7.34 8.83 -0.14
N THR A 74 7.90 9.93 -0.63
CA THR A 74 9.06 10.57 0.00
C THR A 74 8.80 11.02 1.45
N PRO A 75 7.66 11.65 1.81
CA PRO A 75 7.44 12.06 3.20
C PRO A 75 7.38 10.88 4.17
N ALA A 76 6.75 9.78 3.80
CA ALA A 76 6.70 8.56 4.61
C ALA A 76 8.09 7.90 4.74
N PHE A 77 8.86 7.87 3.64
CA PHE A 77 10.25 7.42 3.68
C PHE A 77 11.09 8.28 4.64
N LEU A 78 11.04 9.61 4.52
CA LEU A 78 11.82 10.50 5.38
C LEU A 78 11.41 10.38 6.84
N ALA A 79 10.11 10.31 7.13
CA ALA A 79 9.62 10.11 8.49
C ALA A 79 10.19 8.82 9.11
N SER A 80 10.08 7.70 8.42
CA SER A 80 10.60 6.43 8.91
C SER A 80 12.14 6.40 8.98
N ALA A 81 12.85 6.96 8.01
CA ALA A 81 14.32 7.00 8.02
C ALA A 81 14.87 7.87 9.16
N VAL A 82 14.26 9.03 9.42
CA VAL A 82 14.63 9.88 10.56
C VAL A 82 14.30 9.18 11.87
N SER A 83 13.12 8.57 12.01
CA SER A 83 12.78 7.77 13.19
C SER A 83 13.72 6.59 13.39
N LEU A 84 14.18 5.94 12.31
CA LEU A 84 15.12 4.82 12.40
C LEU A 84 16.45 5.29 12.99
N TYR A 85 16.91 6.47 12.61
CA TYR A 85 18.13 7.06 13.15
C TYR A 85 17.96 7.49 14.62
N LEU A 86 16.82 8.10 14.97
CA LEU A 86 16.59 8.66 16.30
C LEU A 86 16.21 7.59 17.35
N LEU A 87 15.51 6.53 16.96
CA LEU A 87 14.90 5.54 17.85
C LEU A 87 15.50 4.14 17.68
N ALA A 88 16.67 4.00 17.06
CA ALA A 88 17.29 2.71 16.78
C ALA A 88 17.61 1.89 18.05
N GLU A 89 17.88 2.57 19.17
CA GLU A 89 18.33 1.96 20.42
C GLU A 89 17.18 1.64 21.40
N ASP A 90 15.97 2.14 21.12
CA ASP A 90 14.78 2.04 21.98
C ASP A 90 14.14 0.62 22.00
N GLY A 91 14.72 -0.34 21.29
CA GLY A 91 14.35 -1.76 21.36
C GLY A 91 14.14 -2.44 20.01
N LEU A 92 14.35 -3.77 20.00
CA LEU A 92 14.36 -4.58 18.77
C LEU A 92 13.05 -4.49 17.98
N ARG A 93 11.89 -4.53 18.63
CA ARG A 93 10.61 -4.51 17.92
C ARG A 93 10.35 -3.18 17.23
N LEU A 94 10.65 -2.06 17.90
CA LEU A 94 10.57 -0.72 17.31
C LEU A 94 11.56 -0.57 16.15
N LEU A 95 12.78 -1.06 16.31
CA LEU A 95 13.77 -1.11 15.24
C LEU A 95 13.23 -1.89 14.03
N LEU A 96 12.67 -3.08 14.23
CA LEU A 96 12.14 -3.91 13.14
C LEU A 96 10.96 -3.28 12.42
N VAL A 97 9.99 -2.69 13.14
CA VAL A 97 8.85 -1.97 12.54
C VAL A 97 9.35 -0.78 11.72
N THR A 98 10.23 0.02 12.30
CA THR A 98 10.75 1.23 11.65
C THR A 98 11.60 0.87 10.44
N ALA A 99 12.48 -0.13 10.55
CA ALA A 99 13.28 -0.63 9.43
C ALA A 99 12.40 -1.19 8.31
N ALA A 100 11.36 -1.97 8.62
CA ALA A 100 10.43 -2.50 7.62
C ALA A 100 9.72 -1.36 6.85
N LEU A 101 9.24 -0.33 7.55
CA LEU A 101 8.65 0.86 6.93
C LEU A 101 9.65 1.64 6.06
N THR A 102 10.87 1.87 6.58
CA THR A 102 11.93 2.55 5.84
C THR A 102 12.30 1.79 4.57
N ILE A 103 12.58 0.48 4.67
CA ILE A 103 12.92 -0.37 3.53
C ILE A 103 11.78 -0.37 2.51
N HIS A 104 10.52 -0.50 2.97
CA HIS A 104 9.35 -0.46 2.10
C HIS A 104 9.26 0.84 1.30
N TYR A 105 9.22 2.00 1.96
CA TYR A 105 9.06 3.28 1.27
C TYR A 105 10.31 3.69 0.48
N PHE A 106 11.52 3.33 0.95
CA PHE A 106 12.75 3.51 0.18
C PHE A 106 12.68 2.75 -1.15
N LYS A 107 12.31 1.48 -1.10
CA LYS A 107 12.10 0.65 -2.28
C LYS A 107 11.02 1.24 -3.19
N ARG A 108 9.91 1.78 -2.66
CA ARG A 108 8.89 2.49 -3.47
C ARG A 108 9.47 3.73 -4.17
N VAL A 109 10.27 4.54 -3.49
CA VAL A 109 10.96 5.70 -4.09
C VAL A 109 11.90 5.26 -5.22
N LEU A 110 12.73 4.24 -4.99
CA LEU A 110 13.62 3.68 -6.02
C LEU A 110 12.84 3.15 -7.23
N GLU A 111 11.71 2.48 -7.01
CA GLU A 111 10.87 2.02 -8.11
C GLU A 111 10.30 3.18 -8.94
N VAL A 112 9.89 4.29 -8.32
CA VAL A 112 9.43 5.48 -9.04
C VAL A 112 10.55 6.08 -9.91
N MET A 113 11.78 6.09 -9.39
CA MET A 113 12.94 6.65 -10.09
C MET A 113 13.43 5.75 -11.23
N PHE A 114 13.52 4.44 -11.00
CA PHE A 114 14.28 3.53 -11.85
C PHE A 114 13.45 2.43 -12.52
N VAL A 115 12.27 2.08 -11.99
CA VAL A 115 11.48 0.94 -12.49
C VAL A 115 10.23 1.39 -13.26
N HIS A 116 9.44 2.30 -12.71
CA HIS A 116 8.17 2.66 -13.30
C HIS A 116 8.33 3.57 -14.53
N LYS A 117 7.72 3.15 -15.64
CA LYS A 117 7.52 3.97 -16.84
C LYS A 117 6.14 4.60 -16.81
N TYR A 118 6.05 5.89 -16.48
CA TYR A 118 4.78 6.61 -16.44
C TYR A 118 4.41 7.21 -17.80
N SER A 119 3.12 7.41 -18.04
CA SER A 119 2.58 7.94 -19.31
C SER A 119 1.39 8.88 -19.12
N GLY A 120 1.19 9.39 -17.90
CA GLY A 120 0.04 10.19 -17.49
C GLY A 120 0.42 11.34 -16.56
N ALA A 121 -0.60 11.97 -16.00
CA ALA A 121 -0.49 13.06 -15.02
C ALA A 121 -1.28 12.70 -13.76
N MET A 122 -0.98 13.39 -12.67
CA MET A 122 -1.67 13.28 -11.39
C MET A 122 -2.22 14.64 -10.99
N ILE A 123 -3.41 14.66 -10.40
CA ILE A 123 -3.96 15.89 -9.82
C ILE A 123 -3.31 16.14 -8.45
N LEU A 124 -2.95 17.40 -8.19
CA LEU A 124 -2.25 17.82 -6.98
C LEU A 124 -3.02 17.44 -5.71
N ASP A 125 -4.34 17.64 -5.65
CA ASP A 125 -5.15 17.36 -4.47
C ASP A 125 -5.13 15.88 -4.08
N SER A 126 -5.27 14.98 -5.07
CA SER A 126 -5.11 13.53 -4.85
C SER A 126 -3.69 13.19 -4.39
N THR A 127 -2.68 13.88 -4.92
CA THR A 127 -1.29 13.69 -4.53
C THR A 127 -1.06 14.07 -3.07
N ILE A 128 -1.54 15.24 -2.65
CA ILE A 128 -1.43 15.72 -1.27
C ILE A 128 -2.18 14.79 -0.32
N LEU A 129 -3.43 14.42 -0.63
CA LEU A 129 -4.25 13.56 0.21
C LEU A 129 -3.58 12.20 0.48
N ILE A 130 -3.10 11.54 -0.56
CA ILE A 130 -2.47 10.22 -0.42
C ILE A 130 -1.11 10.34 0.26
N SER A 131 -0.32 11.38 -0.04
CA SER A 131 0.97 11.66 0.62
C SER A 131 0.79 11.85 2.13
N LEU A 132 -0.21 12.65 2.55
CA LEU A 132 -0.56 12.84 3.97
C LEU A 132 -1.02 11.54 4.62
N SER A 133 -1.78 10.70 3.91
CA SER A 133 -2.20 9.39 4.44
C SER A 133 -1.01 8.46 4.66
N TYR A 134 -0.06 8.38 3.73
CA TYR A 134 1.16 7.57 3.89
C TYR A 134 2.07 8.11 4.99
N PHE A 135 2.25 9.43 5.06
CA PHE A 135 3.03 10.05 6.14
C PHE A 135 2.39 9.80 7.51
N SER A 136 1.11 10.12 7.67
CA SER A 136 0.42 10.00 8.97
C SER A 136 0.32 8.57 9.45
N SER A 137 0.06 7.60 8.55
CA SER A 137 0.05 6.19 8.90
C SER A 137 1.42 5.69 9.34
N THR A 138 2.48 6.04 8.61
CA THR A 138 3.86 5.67 8.96
C THR A 138 4.28 6.24 10.31
N ALA A 139 4.07 7.55 10.51
CA ALA A 139 4.39 8.22 11.77
C ALA A 139 3.58 7.64 12.95
N SER A 140 2.29 7.34 12.74
CA SER A 140 1.44 6.77 13.78
C SER A 140 1.80 5.32 14.13
N MET A 141 2.23 4.50 13.17
CA MET A 141 2.71 3.14 13.44
C MET A 141 3.98 3.16 14.30
N ILE A 142 4.95 3.99 13.93
CA ILE A 142 6.20 4.15 14.67
C ILE A 142 5.92 4.71 16.06
N TYR A 143 5.11 5.76 16.15
CA TYR A 143 4.75 6.36 17.44
C TYR A 143 3.98 5.40 18.33
N ASN A 144 3.04 4.63 17.78
CA ASN A 144 2.33 3.59 18.52
C ASN A 144 3.29 2.53 19.07
N GLN A 145 4.26 2.08 18.26
CA GLN A 145 5.25 1.10 18.69
C GLN A 145 6.21 1.67 19.76
N HIS A 146 6.58 2.94 19.64
CA HIS A 146 7.37 3.64 20.66
C HIS A 146 6.60 3.77 21.98
N LEU A 147 5.29 4.06 21.96
CA LEU A 147 4.52 4.14 23.22
C LEU A 147 4.41 2.82 23.99
N VAL A 148 4.61 1.68 23.32
CA VAL A 148 4.50 0.35 23.94
C VAL A 148 5.86 -0.33 24.17
N HIS A 149 6.98 0.37 23.92
CA HIS A 149 8.31 -0.25 23.93
C HIS A 149 8.74 -0.73 25.33
N ASP A 150 8.37 0.00 26.38
CA ASP A 150 8.62 -0.37 27.79
C ASP A 150 7.62 -1.39 28.35
N MET A 151 6.57 -1.76 27.58
CA MET A 151 5.58 -2.73 28.03
C MET A 151 6.12 -4.16 27.84
N PRO A 152 5.70 -5.13 28.69
CA PRO A 152 6.02 -6.53 28.47
C PRO A 152 5.61 -7.00 27.08
N GLU A 153 6.49 -7.74 26.39
CA GLU A 153 6.18 -8.31 25.08
C GLU A 153 4.96 -9.27 25.16
N PRO A 154 4.15 -9.38 24.09
CA PRO A 154 3.09 -10.36 24.02
C PRO A 154 3.61 -11.78 24.24
N PRO A 155 2.91 -12.62 25.03
CA PRO A 155 3.34 -14.00 25.31
C PRO A 155 3.62 -14.83 24.05
N VAL A 156 2.83 -14.65 22.99
CA VAL A 156 3.08 -15.25 21.69
C VAL A 156 3.76 -14.22 20.80
N ASP A 157 5.06 -14.38 20.63
CA ASP A 157 5.86 -13.48 19.82
C ASP A 157 5.82 -13.86 18.32
N LEU A 158 5.28 -12.97 17.50
CA LEU A 158 5.15 -13.14 16.06
C LEU A 158 6.19 -12.34 15.27
N LYS A 159 7.14 -11.64 15.92
CA LYS A 159 8.00 -10.68 15.21
C LYS A 159 8.85 -11.32 14.12
N TYR A 160 9.43 -12.49 14.38
CA TYR A 160 10.26 -13.19 13.39
C TYR A 160 9.44 -13.75 12.22
N ALA A 161 8.23 -14.28 12.50
CA ALA A 161 7.31 -14.68 11.45
C ALA A 161 6.88 -13.48 10.59
N GLY A 162 6.64 -12.33 11.23
CA GLY A 162 6.35 -11.07 10.56
C GLY A 162 7.49 -10.58 9.67
N VAL A 163 8.74 -10.65 10.14
CA VAL A 163 9.93 -10.35 9.33
C VAL A 163 10.03 -11.26 8.12
N PHE A 164 9.83 -12.58 8.29
CA PHE A 164 9.84 -13.52 7.18
C PHE A 164 8.78 -13.18 6.13
N ILE A 165 7.54 -12.95 6.56
CA ILE A 165 6.43 -12.57 5.66
C ILE A 165 6.75 -11.25 4.96
N PHE A 166 7.27 -10.25 5.68
CA PHE A 166 7.67 -8.96 5.10
C PHE A 166 8.73 -9.13 4.01
N LEU A 167 9.77 -9.93 4.24
CA LEU A 167 10.85 -10.15 3.27
C LEU A 167 10.36 -10.86 2.01
N VAL A 168 9.54 -11.92 2.16
CA VAL A 168 8.90 -12.59 1.02
C VAL A 168 8.01 -11.61 0.26
N ALA A 169 7.25 -10.79 0.99
CA ALA A 169 6.30 -9.86 0.42
C ALA A 169 6.96 -8.73 -0.37
N ILE A 170 8.01 -8.09 0.19
CA ILE A 170 8.68 -6.98 -0.49
C ILE A 170 9.40 -7.44 -1.76
N VAL A 171 10.00 -8.63 -1.75
CA VAL A 171 10.63 -9.26 -2.93
C VAL A 171 9.55 -9.62 -3.95
N GLY A 172 8.47 -10.26 -3.53
CA GLY A 172 7.35 -10.61 -4.41
C GLY A 172 6.75 -9.37 -5.07
N ASN A 173 6.54 -8.30 -4.32
CA ASN A 173 6.03 -7.03 -4.85
C ASN A 173 7.00 -6.43 -5.89
N PHE A 174 8.29 -6.33 -5.57
CA PHE A 174 9.31 -5.81 -6.49
C PHE A 174 9.41 -6.63 -7.78
N TYR A 175 9.43 -7.95 -7.66
CA TYR A 175 9.49 -8.87 -8.80
C TYR A 175 8.33 -8.63 -9.78
N HIS A 176 7.11 -8.45 -9.27
CA HIS A 176 5.96 -8.20 -10.14
C HIS A 176 5.96 -6.78 -10.74
N HIS A 177 6.55 -5.77 -10.10
CA HIS A 177 6.80 -4.47 -10.75
C HIS A 177 7.82 -4.57 -11.88
N LEU A 178 8.89 -5.37 -11.73
CA LEU A 178 9.84 -5.63 -12.82
C LEU A 178 9.17 -6.33 -14.01
N LEU A 179 8.25 -7.26 -13.77
CA LEU A 179 7.46 -7.87 -14.84
C LEU A 179 6.57 -6.83 -15.55
N LEU A 180 5.93 -5.92 -14.80
CA LEU A 180 5.12 -4.85 -15.39
C LEU A 180 5.96 -3.86 -16.22
N LEU A 181 7.19 -3.58 -15.80
CA LEU A 181 8.13 -2.75 -16.56
C LEU A 181 8.40 -3.36 -17.95
N LYS A 182 8.60 -4.68 -18.03
CA LYS A 182 8.87 -5.38 -19.30
C LYS A 182 7.72 -5.29 -20.32
N LEU A 183 6.49 -5.00 -19.88
CA LEU A 183 5.33 -4.85 -20.77
C LEU A 183 5.34 -3.53 -21.55
N ARG A 184 6.05 -2.52 -21.05
CA ARG A 184 6.22 -1.23 -21.72
C ARG A 184 7.56 -1.27 -22.48
N SER A 185 7.56 -1.83 -23.69
CA SER A 185 8.71 -1.83 -24.61
C SER A 185 9.25 -0.42 -24.85
N LYS A 186 10.53 -0.28 -25.23
CA LYS A 186 11.20 1.03 -25.39
C LYS A 186 10.75 1.82 -26.63
N ASP A 187 10.16 1.16 -27.63
CA ASP A 187 10.04 1.71 -28.99
C ASP A 187 8.60 2.01 -29.46
N GLU A 188 7.59 1.74 -28.64
CA GLU A 188 6.20 1.94 -29.06
C GLU A 188 5.72 3.32 -28.59
N GLY A 189 5.71 4.29 -29.51
CA GLY A 189 5.06 5.61 -29.34
C GLY A 189 3.54 5.53 -29.12
N VAL A 190 2.97 4.32 -29.11
CA VAL A 190 1.54 4.06 -28.94
C VAL A 190 1.29 3.48 -27.54
N LYS A 191 0.35 4.07 -26.79
CA LYS A 191 -0.08 3.63 -25.45
C LYS A 191 -0.91 2.34 -25.51
N GLU A 192 -0.33 1.25 -25.96
CA GLU A 192 -1.03 -0.04 -25.98
C GLU A 192 -0.95 -0.73 -24.61
N TYR A 193 -2.07 -1.29 -24.16
CA TYR A 193 -2.09 -2.10 -22.95
C TYR A 193 -1.91 -3.57 -23.35
N LYS A 194 -1.07 -4.30 -22.60
CA LYS A 194 -0.79 -5.72 -22.83
C LYS A 194 -1.23 -6.52 -21.60
N ILE A 195 -1.65 -7.78 -21.80
CA ILE A 195 -1.97 -8.68 -20.69
C ILE A 195 -0.64 -9.10 -20.01
N PRO A 196 -0.47 -8.82 -18.71
CA PRO A 196 0.74 -9.21 -18.00
C PRO A 196 0.87 -10.74 -17.91
N LYS A 197 2.08 -11.27 -18.05
CA LYS A 197 2.38 -12.71 -17.95
C LYS A 197 3.60 -12.95 -17.06
N GLY A 198 3.70 -14.16 -16.51
CA GLY A 198 4.81 -14.60 -15.66
C GLY A 198 4.57 -14.34 -14.17
N GLY A 199 5.28 -15.07 -13.31
CA GLY A 199 5.03 -15.04 -11.86
C GLY A 199 3.57 -15.40 -11.54
N LEU A 200 2.98 -14.67 -10.58
CA LEU A 200 1.60 -14.84 -10.18
C LEU A 200 0.60 -14.18 -11.15
N PHE A 201 1.04 -13.48 -12.21
CA PHE A 201 0.10 -12.91 -13.20
C PHE A 201 -0.72 -13.97 -13.94
N ASN A 202 -0.26 -15.22 -13.96
CA ASN A 202 -1.03 -16.34 -14.52
C ASN A 202 -2.21 -16.77 -13.61
N GLN A 203 -2.22 -16.34 -12.34
CA GLN A 203 -3.25 -16.70 -11.36
C GLN A 203 -4.12 -15.51 -10.94
N VAL A 204 -3.52 -14.31 -10.82
CA VAL A 204 -4.21 -13.09 -10.36
C VAL A 204 -3.81 -11.88 -11.22
N ILE A 205 -4.70 -10.90 -11.41
CA ILE A 205 -4.42 -9.74 -12.28
C ILE A 205 -3.50 -8.70 -11.62
N CYS A 206 -3.53 -8.59 -10.29
CA CYS A 206 -2.68 -7.65 -9.54
C CYS A 206 -1.88 -8.35 -8.41
N PRO A 207 -0.92 -9.23 -8.74
CA PRO A 207 -0.08 -9.88 -7.74
C PRO A 207 0.79 -8.88 -6.95
N HIS A 208 1.18 -7.76 -7.56
CA HIS A 208 1.87 -6.69 -6.86
C HIS A 208 1.03 -6.12 -5.71
N TYR A 209 -0.29 -5.96 -5.88
CA TYR A 209 -1.19 -5.56 -4.79
C TYR A 209 -1.34 -6.65 -3.72
N PHE A 210 -1.38 -7.93 -4.12
CA PHE A 210 -1.39 -9.04 -3.17
C PHE A 210 -0.16 -9.00 -2.25
N PHE A 211 1.04 -8.87 -2.84
CA PHE A 211 2.27 -8.76 -2.07
C PHE A 211 2.37 -7.45 -1.28
N GLU A 212 1.77 -6.34 -1.75
CA GLU A 212 1.67 -5.11 -0.96
C GLU A 212 0.85 -5.33 0.33
N ILE A 213 -0.27 -6.06 0.25
CA ILE A 213 -1.05 -6.43 1.44
C ILE A 213 -0.20 -7.29 2.38
N LEU A 214 0.54 -8.26 1.85
CA LEU A 214 1.42 -9.11 2.66
C LEU A 214 2.57 -8.34 3.32
N VAL A 215 3.05 -7.24 2.72
CA VAL A 215 4.03 -6.35 3.37
C VAL A 215 3.44 -5.78 4.66
N PHE A 216 2.21 -5.27 4.62
CA PHE A 216 1.55 -4.71 5.80
C PHE A 216 1.11 -5.79 6.80
N VAL A 217 0.75 -7.00 6.34
CA VAL A 217 0.56 -8.16 7.23
C VAL A 217 1.85 -8.48 7.96
N GLY A 218 3.01 -8.48 7.29
CA GLY A 218 4.31 -8.65 7.92
C GLY A 218 4.57 -7.60 9.00
N ILE A 219 4.37 -6.31 8.69
CA ILE A 219 4.51 -5.20 9.64
C ILE A 219 3.55 -5.34 10.83
N CYS A 220 2.31 -5.76 10.57
CA CYS A 220 1.32 -6.03 11.60
C CYS A 220 1.77 -7.12 12.58
N LEU A 221 2.35 -8.22 12.08
CA LEU A 221 2.89 -9.30 12.90
C LEU A 221 4.18 -8.91 13.62
N ILE A 222 4.99 -8.01 13.06
CA ILE A 222 6.16 -7.44 13.75
C ILE A 222 5.69 -6.53 14.89
N SER A 223 4.72 -5.66 14.66
CA SER A 223 4.28 -4.68 15.65
C SER A 223 3.42 -5.31 16.75
N GLN A 224 2.54 -6.26 16.41
CA GLN A 224 1.56 -6.85 17.32
C GLN A 224 0.69 -5.79 18.04
N SER A 225 0.32 -4.73 17.31
CA SER A 225 -0.49 -3.63 17.85
C SER A 225 -1.74 -3.40 17.01
N LEU A 226 -2.77 -2.84 17.63
CA LEU A 226 -4.07 -2.62 16.99
C LEU A 226 -4.01 -1.65 15.80
N TYR A 227 -3.14 -0.62 15.88
CA TYR A 227 -3.06 0.40 14.83
C TYR A 227 -2.62 -0.20 13.47
N PRO A 228 -1.50 -0.93 13.35
CA PRO A 228 -1.13 -1.62 12.11
C PRO A 228 -2.18 -2.60 11.59
N ILE A 229 -2.92 -3.30 12.47
CA ILE A 229 -4.02 -4.18 12.06
C ILE A 229 -5.09 -3.40 11.30
N CYS A 230 -5.60 -2.33 11.90
CA CYS A 230 -6.64 -1.49 11.29
C CYS A 230 -6.17 -0.91 9.95
N PHE A 231 -4.94 -0.40 9.89
CA PHE A 231 -4.37 0.12 8.65
C PHE A 231 -4.25 -0.96 7.57
N THR A 232 -3.80 -2.17 7.93
CA THR A 232 -3.67 -3.30 7.01
C THR A 232 -5.02 -3.71 6.43
N ILE A 233 -6.06 -3.79 7.26
CA ILE A 233 -7.43 -4.09 6.80
C ILE A 233 -7.93 -3.01 5.83
N GLY A 234 -7.75 -1.73 6.17
CA GLY A 234 -8.14 -0.62 5.28
C GLY A 234 -7.41 -0.69 3.93
N THR A 235 -6.10 -0.94 3.95
CA THR A 235 -5.28 -1.08 2.74
C THR A 235 -5.71 -2.28 1.91
N MET A 236 -5.99 -3.41 2.56
CA MET A 236 -6.52 -4.62 1.92
C MET A 236 -7.85 -4.32 1.22
N MET A 237 -8.81 -3.69 1.89
CA MET A 237 -10.09 -3.30 1.28
C MET A 237 -9.87 -2.44 0.03
N TYR A 238 -9.02 -1.41 0.12
CA TYR A 238 -8.74 -0.51 -1.00
C TYR A 238 -8.10 -1.25 -2.20
N LEU A 239 -7.07 -2.05 -1.95
CA LEU A 239 -6.33 -2.76 -2.99
C LEU A 239 -7.14 -3.89 -3.62
N MET A 240 -7.96 -4.60 -2.84
CA MET A 240 -8.90 -5.60 -3.34
C MET A 240 -9.94 -4.96 -4.26
N SER A 241 -10.56 -3.84 -3.85
CA SER A 241 -11.50 -3.09 -4.70
C SER A 241 -10.85 -2.65 -6.01
N ARG A 242 -9.63 -2.11 -5.94
CA ARG A 242 -8.89 -1.67 -7.13
C ARG A 242 -8.51 -2.83 -8.05
N SER A 243 -8.17 -3.98 -7.46
CA SER A 243 -7.87 -5.17 -8.23
C SER A 243 -9.10 -5.72 -8.95
N TYR A 244 -10.24 -5.73 -8.28
CA TYR A 244 -11.52 -6.10 -8.86
C TYR A 244 -11.89 -5.22 -10.07
N THR A 245 -11.81 -3.89 -9.91
CA THR A 245 -12.03 -2.93 -11.02
C THR A 245 -11.03 -3.16 -12.15
N THR A 246 -9.76 -3.45 -11.81
CA THR A 246 -8.72 -3.76 -12.80
C THR A 246 -9.05 -5.00 -13.60
N ARG A 247 -9.48 -6.08 -12.95
CA ARG A 247 -9.93 -7.29 -13.62
C ARG A 247 -11.10 -7.02 -14.55
N LYS A 248 -12.14 -6.33 -14.07
CA LYS A 248 -13.33 -5.98 -14.86
C LYS A 248 -12.95 -5.24 -16.15
N TRP A 249 -12.03 -4.28 -16.04
CA TRP A 249 -11.53 -3.53 -17.18
C TRP A 249 -10.71 -4.39 -18.17
N TYR A 250 -9.89 -5.32 -17.67
CA TYR A 250 -9.15 -6.24 -18.55
C TYR A 250 -10.09 -7.19 -19.30
N VAL A 251 -11.10 -7.75 -18.62
CA VAL A 251 -12.13 -8.59 -19.23
C VAL A 251 -12.91 -7.83 -20.30
N SER A 252 -13.27 -6.56 -20.06
CA SER A 252 -13.98 -5.76 -21.07
C SER A 252 -13.10 -5.33 -22.24
N LYS A 253 -11.79 -5.17 -22.02
CA LYS A 253 -10.87 -4.66 -23.04
C LYS A 253 -10.29 -5.75 -23.94
N PHE A 254 -10.03 -6.94 -23.40
CA PHE A 254 -9.40 -8.03 -24.12
C PHE A 254 -10.36 -9.21 -24.22
N PRO A 255 -10.98 -9.45 -25.39
CA PRO A 255 -11.86 -10.60 -25.59
C PRO A 255 -11.19 -11.94 -25.28
N SER A 256 -9.86 -12.02 -25.46
CA SER A 256 -9.03 -13.20 -25.17
C SER A 256 -8.51 -13.26 -23.72
N PHE A 257 -9.02 -12.43 -22.80
CA PHE A 257 -8.55 -12.44 -21.41
C PHE A 257 -8.91 -13.76 -20.71
N PRO A 258 -7.95 -14.44 -20.05
CA PRO A 258 -8.23 -15.71 -19.38
C PRO A 258 -9.25 -15.55 -18.24
N LYS A 259 -10.34 -16.32 -18.27
CA LYS A 259 -11.41 -16.23 -17.27
C LYS A 259 -10.98 -16.72 -15.88
N ASP A 260 -10.02 -17.64 -15.82
CA ASP A 260 -9.54 -18.25 -14.57
C ASP A 260 -8.63 -17.34 -13.76
N VAL A 261 -8.04 -16.31 -14.38
CA VAL A 261 -7.25 -15.29 -13.68
C VAL A 261 -8.17 -14.54 -12.72
N LYS A 262 -7.84 -14.59 -11.44
CA LYS A 262 -8.56 -13.98 -10.32
C LYS A 262 -8.15 -12.51 -10.12
N ALA A 263 -8.84 -11.79 -9.26
CA ALA A 263 -8.54 -10.40 -8.96
C ALA A 263 -7.19 -10.27 -8.23
N ILE A 264 -7.01 -10.92 -7.08
CA ILE A 264 -5.86 -10.66 -6.20
C ILE A 264 -5.47 -11.85 -5.32
N ILE A 265 -6.41 -12.70 -4.89
CA ILE A 265 -6.12 -13.89 -4.08
C ILE A 265 -6.12 -15.11 -5.02
N PRO A 266 -4.98 -15.80 -5.18
CA PRO A 266 -4.90 -16.98 -6.03
C PRO A 266 -5.99 -18.00 -5.72
N TYR A 267 -6.63 -18.52 -6.77
CA TYR A 267 -7.71 -19.51 -6.73
C TYR A 267 -9.01 -19.09 -6.03
N VAL A 268 -9.03 -17.98 -5.29
CA VAL A 268 -10.18 -17.54 -4.48
C VAL A 268 -10.87 -16.31 -5.09
N PHE A 269 -10.19 -15.16 -5.14
CA PHE A 269 -10.81 -13.87 -5.43
C PHE A 269 -10.03 -13.06 -6.45
#